data_AF-A0A397DLD4-F1
#
_entry.id   AF-A0A397DLD4-F1
#
_cell.length_a   1.000
_cell.length_b   1.000
_cell.length_c   1.000
_cell.angle_alpha   90.00
_cell.angle_beta   90.00
_cell.angle_gamma   90.00
#
_symmetry.space_group_name_H-M   'P 1'
#
loop_
_entity.id
_entity.type
_entity.pdbx_description
1 polymer ?
#
loop_
_entity_poly.entity_id
_entity_poly.type
_entity_poly.pdbx_seq_one_letter_code
_entity_poly.pdbx_strand_id
1 'polypeptide(L)'
;MGNGSSSETKPRGSSAAAPARPSVQAQSSFQRIANNYSNLRDLKQGTLDPLHISTDLMAFTKSNEWTGKRTFRGQCLHDVSSMRPNLYEEVMDIVGRTLCDFDDDNIIPVFGFGDQVTGDHSVFSFMPLQNSGQPTIPGYALQGVRPRYREIAPHVCMAGPTSFAPIILQAVNTVIANRYAYHILVIIADGQVTRSVDVPDGQFGKQELDTMNAICYASNFPLSIVLVGVGDGPWDTMAQFDDALPQRRFDNFQFVEFNQVTRETQFALHALMEIPDQYQAVRRLQLMQAPPRPLPPPFTPMVLPPPEVQRMPLPGALNYAPANYNPIHSTPMYYPGGGGAAIVQPHQPQFPAKKEIPVYAPPAIPVAAPVAEVVAEQIAGIWPLLMWDILGDGQLPPMHAQLCFICEDRKKDTVFQCGHETCATCSSALSDCPVCRVPIQTRIHRYGV
;
A
#
# COMPACT_ATOMS: atom_id res chain seq x y z
N MET A 1 -45.21 -34.69 69.57
CA MET A 1 -45.51 -35.58 68.42
C MET A 1 -46.19 -34.74 67.35
N GLY A 2 -46.01 -35.07 66.06
CA GLY A 2 -46.86 -34.55 64.97
C GLY A 2 -46.25 -33.41 64.13
N ASN A 3 -45.89 -33.74 62.88
CA ASN A 3 -45.57 -32.80 61.80
C ASN A 3 -46.85 -32.17 61.20
N GLY A 4 -46.72 -31.12 60.39
CA GLY A 4 -47.79 -30.63 59.52
C GLY A 4 -47.38 -29.46 58.61
N SER A 5 -46.97 -29.75 57.38
CA SER A 5 -46.40 -28.78 56.42
C SER A 5 -47.45 -27.94 55.68
N SER A 6 -47.10 -26.69 55.30
CA SER A 6 -47.57 -25.99 54.08
C SER A 6 -46.77 -24.71 53.84
N SER A 7 -46.30 -24.45 52.61
CA SER A 7 -45.43 -23.31 52.28
C SER A 7 -45.56 -22.84 50.82
N GLU A 8 -46.03 -21.60 50.59
CA GLU A 8 -45.97 -20.76 49.36
C GLU A 8 -46.69 -19.40 49.66
N THR A 9 -46.50 -18.23 49.02
CA THR A 9 -45.41 -17.68 48.16
C THR A 9 -45.43 -16.14 48.13
N LYS A 10 -44.30 -15.47 48.45
CA LYS A 10 -43.88 -14.10 48.00
C LYS A 10 -44.81 -12.88 48.29
N PRO A 11 -44.36 -11.61 48.10
CA PRO A 11 -43.11 -11.12 47.51
C PRO A 11 -42.19 -10.26 48.43
N ARG A 12 -40.97 -9.98 47.94
CA ARG A 12 -39.95 -9.13 48.59
C ARG A 12 -40.12 -7.65 48.19
N GLY A 13 -39.90 -6.74 49.14
CA GLY A 13 -39.76 -5.31 48.89
C GLY A 13 -38.29 -4.82 48.90
N SER A 14 -37.96 -3.97 47.92
CA SER A 14 -36.95 -2.89 47.95
C SER A 14 -35.64 -3.09 48.75
N SER A 15 -34.52 -3.29 48.03
CA SER A 15 -33.17 -2.90 48.49
C SER A 15 -32.72 -1.66 47.72
N ALA A 16 -32.06 -0.71 48.39
CA ALA A 16 -31.69 0.58 47.82
C ALA A 16 -30.54 0.49 46.81
N ALA A 17 -30.65 1.21 45.69
CA ALA A 17 -29.61 1.28 44.68
C ALA A 17 -28.51 2.28 45.08
N ALA A 18 -27.24 1.88 44.92
CA ALA A 18 -26.09 2.77 45.05
C ALA A 18 -26.04 3.78 43.87
N PRO A 19 -25.49 4.99 44.06
CA PRO A 19 -25.43 5.99 43.00
C PRO A 19 -24.51 5.53 41.87
N ALA A 20 -25.01 5.59 40.63
CA ALA A 20 -24.23 5.26 39.44
C ALA A 20 -23.06 6.24 39.28
N ARG A 21 -21.86 5.71 39.01
CA ARG A 21 -20.73 6.53 38.52
C ARG A 21 -21.11 7.10 37.15
N PRO A 22 -20.81 8.38 36.86
CA PRO A 22 -21.07 8.93 35.54
C PRO A 22 -20.22 8.18 34.50
N SER A 23 -20.89 7.62 33.49
CA SER A 23 -20.22 7.04 32.33
C SER A 23 -19.58 8.17 31.53
N VAL A 24 -18.25 8.29 31.61
CA VAL A 24 -17.47 9.14 30.71
C VAL A 24 -17.52 8.51 29.31
N GLN A 25 -18.55 8.87 28.54
CA GLN A 25 -18.51 8.71 27.10
C GLN A 25 -17.42 9.66 26.58
N ALA A 26 -16.27 9.09 26.21
CA ALA A 26 -15.23 9.83 25.50
C ALA A 26 -15.76 10.20 24.12
N GLN A 27 -16.37 11.37 24.00
CA GLN A 27 -16.69 11.99 22.71
C GLN A 27 -15.36 12.34 22.04
N SER A 28 -14.96 11.59 21.01
CA SER A 28 -13.83 12.00 20.17
C SER A 28 -14.29 13.21 19.34
N SER A 29 -13.77 14.39 19.68
CA SER A 29 -14.00 15.62 18.93
C SER A 29 -13.07 15.66 17.71
N PHE A 30 -13.16 14.66 16.83
CA PHE A 30 -12.43 14.67 15.57
C PHE A 30 -12.79 15.94 14.78
N GLN A 31 -11.77 16.68 14.36
CA GLN A 31 -11.89 17.86 13.52
C GLN A 31 -10.98 17.65 12.33
N ARG A 32 -11.61 17.56 11.14
CA ARG A 32 -10.92 17.54 9.85
C ARG A 32 -10.13 18.83 9.66
N ILE A 33 -8.93 18.75 9.11
CA ILE A 33 -8.19 19.95 8.68
C ILE A 33 -8.79 20.47 7.37
N ALA A 34 -8.74 21.79 7.18
CA ALA A 34 -9.28 22.46 6.00
C ALA A 34 -8.15 22.91 5.06
N ASN A 35 -8.46 23.03 3.77
CA ASN A 35 -7.50 23.51 2.76
C ASN A 35 -7.22 25.00 2.95
N ASN A 36 -6.25 25.32 3.80
CA ASN A 36 -5.96 26.68 4.29
C ASN A 36 -4.97 27.47 3.42
N TYR A 37 -4.24 26.82 2.49
CA TYR A 37 -3.15 27.45 1.73
C TYR A 37 -3.48 27.61 0.25
N SER A 38 -3.17 28.80 -0.30
CA SER A 38 -3.38 29.11 -1.72
C SER A 38 -2.17 28.79 -2.61
N ASN A 39 -0.98 28.67 -2.02
CA ASN A 39 0.29 28.47 -2.71
C ASN A 39 1.37 27.92 -1.77
N LEU A 40 2.44 27.35 -2.34
CA LEU A 40 3.54 26.71 -1.61
C LEU A 40 4.35 27.67 -0.73
N ARG A 41 4.36 28.98 -1.00
CA ARG A 41 5.14 29.95 -0.21
C ARG A 41 4.46 30.19 1.13
N ASP A 42 3.14 30.37 1.13
CA ASP A 42 2.36 30.56 2.37
C ASP A 42 2.45 29.29 3.25
N LEU A 43 2.38 28.11 2.61
CA LEU A 43 2.55 26.81 3.27
C LEU A 43 3.94 26.69 3.93
N LYS A 44 5.00 27.03 3.18
CA LYS A 44 6.38 27.09 3.72
C LYS A 44 6.56 28.07 4.87
N GLN A 45 5.77 29.15 4.93
CA GLN A 45 5.79 30.11 6.04
C GLN A 45 4.96 29.67 7.26
N GLY A 46 4.01 28.75 7.10
CA GLY A 46 3.26 28.14 8.21
C GLY A 46 4.08 27.15 9.03
N THR A 47 5.09 26.53 8.40
CA THR A 47 6.01 25.58 9.02
C THR A 47 7.25 26.30 9.54
N LEU A 48 7.21 26.78 10.79
CA LEU A 48 8.24 27.66 11.36
C LEU A 48 9.46 26.94 11.95
N ASP A 49 9.36 25.65 12.24
CA ASP A 49 10.45 24.83 12.79
C ASP A 49 10.93 23.82 11.72
N PRO A 50 12.20 23.44 11.70
CA PRO A 50 12.71 22.41 10.79
C PRO A 50 12.03 21.05 11.04
N LEU A 51 11.84 20.26 9.98
CA LEU A 51 11.18 18.96 10.03
C LEU A 51 12.21 17.85 9.76
N HIS A 52 11.92 16.62 10.18
CA HIS A 52 12.66 15.46 9.68
C HIS A 52 11.75 14.77 8.65
N ILE A 53 12.12 14.78 7.37
CA ILE A 53 11.36 14.09 6.33
C ILE A 53 11.93 12.70 6.18
N SER A 54 11.38 11.83 7.02
CA SER A 54 11.78 10.44 7.06
C SER A 54 10.58 9.56 6.75
N THR A 55 10.30 9.38 5.45
CA THR A 55 10.18 8.09 4.74
C THR A 55 9.33 8.24 3.45
N ASP A 56 9.93 8.03 2.27
CA ASP A 56 9.23 7.90 0.96
C ASP A 56 9.02 6.42 0.61
N LEU A 57 7.83 6.04 0.11
CA LEU A 57 7.39 4.64 0.04
C LEU A 57 6.57 4.28 -1.19
N MET A 58 6.65 3.01 -1.58
CA MET A 58 6.11 2.54 -2.86
C MET A 58 5.37 1.20 -2.70
N ALA A 59 4.10 1.16 -3.06
CA ALA A 59 3.32 -0.09 -3.16
C ALA A 59 3.69 -0.83 -4.45
N PHE A 60 4.19 -2.06 -4.34
CA PHE A 60 4.54 -2.97 -5.46
C PHE A 60 3.48 -4.07 -5.64
N THR A 61 2.24 -3.63 -5.69
CA THR A 61 1.02 -4.45 -5.80
C THR A 61 0.77 -4.85 -7.25
N LYS A 62 0.24 -6.05 -7.50
CA LYS A 62 0.03 -6.57 -8.86
C LYS A 62 -0.93 -5.72 -9.69
N SER A 63 -1.78 -4.93 -9.04
CA SER A 63 -2.67 -3.97 -9.70
C SER A 63 -1.94 -3.01 -10.64
N ASN A 64 -0.67 -2.69 -10.36
CA ASN A 64 0.20 -1.85 -11.19
C ASN A 64 0.34 -2.34 -12.64
N GLU A 65 0.17 -3.65 -12.89
CA GLU A 65 0.20 -4.23 -14.24
C GLU A 65 -0.98 -3.77 -15.12
N TRP A 66 -2.09 -3.29 -14.54
CA TRP A 66 -3.30 -2.92 -15.27
C TRP A 66 -3.90 -1.55 -14.91
N THR A 67 -3.56 -0.96 -13.77
CA THR A 67 -4.00 0.39 -13.37
C THR A 67 -3.33 1.51 -14.19
N GLY A 68 -2.35 1.20 -15.03
CA GLY A 68 -1.84 2.12 -16.06
C GLY A 68 -2.68 2.21 -17.35
N LYS A 69 -3.85 1.55 -17.44
CA LYS A 69 -4.62 1.40 -18.69
C LYS A 69 -4.98 2.72 -19.38
N ARG A 70 -5.50 3.72 -18.65
CA ARG A 70 -5.83 5.05 -19.21
C ARG A 70 -4.70 6.05 -18.96
N THR A 71 -4.19 6.07 -17.75
CA THR A 71 -3.23 7.07 -17.23
C THR A 71 -1.79 6.85 -17.69
N PHE A 72 -1.39 5.61 -17.98
CA PHE A 72 -0.03 5.23 -18.38
C PHE A 72 -0.01 4.34 -19.64
N ARG A 73 -0.95 4.60 -20.56
CA ARG A 73 -1.00 4.03 -21.93
C ARG A 73 -1.05 2.49 -21.99
N GLY A 74 -1.54 1.83 -20.96
CA GLY A 74 -1.57 0.36 -20.88
C GLY A 74 -0.25 -0.28 -20.47
N GLN A 75 0.73 0.50 -20.03
CA GLN A 75 1.98 0.00 -19.46
C GLN A 75 1.81 -0.24 -17.95
N CYS A 76 2.69 -1.07 -17.38
CA CYS A 76 2.79 -1.23 -15.94
C CYS A 76 3.29 0.09 -15.31
N LEU A 77 2.68 0.54 -14.21
CA LEU A 77 3.06 1.80 -13.54
C LEU A 77 4.47 1.79 -12.94
N HIS A 78 5.06 0.60 -12.78
CA HIS A 78 6.45 0.39 -12.38
C HIS A 78 7.41 0.12 -13.56
N ASP A 79 6.98 0.30 -14.81
CA ASP A 79 7.89 0.14 -15.96
C ASP A 79 9.03 1.17 -15.88
N VAL A 80 10.26 0.67 -15.79
CA VAL A 80 11.51 1.44 -15.74
C VAL A 80 12.42 1.12 -16.95
N SER A 81 11.88 0.52 -18.01
CA SER A 81 12.60 0.30 -19.28
C SER A 81 12.80 1.61 -20.06
N SER A 82 11.86 2.55 -19.93
CA SER A 82 11.87 3.85 -20.58
C SER A 82 12.87 4.84 -19.96
N MET A 83 13.45 5.73 -20.78
CA MET A 83 14.18 6.91 -20.28
C MET A 83 13.27 7.98 -19.66
N ARG A 84 11.96 7.96 -19.96
CA ARG A 84 11.00 8.83 -19.28
C ARG A 84 10.65 8.23 -17.92
N PRO A 85 10.46 9.06 -16.88
CA PRO A 85 9.97 8.58 -15.61
C PRO A 85 8.57 7.96 -15.77
N ASN A 86 8.28 6.95 -14.95
CA ASN A 86 6.90 6.52 -14.72
C ASN A 86 6.22 7.37 -13.61
N LEU A 87 4.93 7.15 -13.35
CA LEU A 87 4.17 7.97 -12.39
C LEU A 87 4.74 7.92 -10.96
N TYR A 88 5.32 6.79 -10.55
CA TYR A 88 6.00 6.69 -9.25
C TYR A 88 7.26 7.58 -9.23
N GLU A 89 8.08 7.54 -10.28
CA GLU A 89 9.28 8.38 -10.39
C GLU A 89 8.96 9.87 -10.46
N GLU A 90 7.88 10.26 -11.15
CA GLU A 90 7.40 11.66 -11.18
C GLU A 90 6.97 12.13 -9.78
N VAL A 91 6.21 11.30 -9.04
CA VAL A 91 5.79 11.63 -7.66
C VAL A 91 7.00 11.76 -6.74
N MET A 92 7.95 10.81 -6.76
CA MET A 92 9.21 10.91 -5.98
C MET A 92 9.94 12.22 -6.26
N ASP A 93 10.16 12.54 -7.55
CA ASP A 93 10.90 13.73 -7.95
C ASP A 93 10.17 15.02 -7.53
N ILE A 94 8.84 15.08 -7.56
CA ILE A 94 8.08 16.29 -7.18
C ILE A 94 7.96 16.43 -5.65
N VAL A 95 7.56 15.37 -4.94
CA VAL A 95 7.42 15.39 -3.49
C VAL A 95 8.77 15.68 -2.84
N GLY A 96 9.81 14.95 -3.23
CA GLY A 96 11.16 15.16 -2.72
C GLY A 96 11.70 16.57 -2.98
N ARG A 97 11.53 17.14 -4.18
CA ARG A 97 11.90 18.55 -4.48
C ARG A 97 11.10 19.57 -3.67
N THR A 98 9.90 19.23 -3.22
CA THR A 98 9.07 20.14 -2.43
C THR A 98 9.43 20.06 -0.95
N LEU A 99 9.66 18.84 -0.47
CA LEU A 99 9.96 18.50 0.90
C LEU A 99 11.41 18.81 1.29
N CYS A 100 12.40 18.71 0.39
CA CYS A 100 13.82 18.89 0.73
C CYS A 100 14.18 20.23 1.41
N ASP A 101 13.38 21.28 1.23
CA ASP A 101 13.56 22.57 1.91
C ASP A 101 13.23 22.52 3.42
N PHE A 102 12.53 21.48 3.87
CA PHE A 102 12.19 21.24 5.28
C PHE A 102 12.97 20.08 5.90
N ASP A 103 13.86 19.40 5.15
CA ASP A 103 14.52 18.17 5.61
C ASP A 103 15.90 18.44 6.21
N ASP A 104 16.07 18.08 7.49
CA ASP A 104 17.25 18.43 8.27
C ASP A 104 18.53 17.66 7.89
N ASP A 105 18.41 16.42 7.41
CA ASP A 105 19.56 15.55 7.09
C ASP A 105 19.66 15.09 5.63
N ASN A 106 18.59 15.20 4.84
CA ASN A 106 18.50 14.67 3.46
C ASN A 106 18.78 13.14 3.46
N ILE A 107 18.19 12.42 4.41
CA ILE A 107 18.29 10.96 4.53
C ILE A 107 16.87 10.37 4.57
N ILE A 108 16.43 9.89 3.43
CA ILE A 108 15.10 9.32 3.23
C ILE A 108 15.20 7.79 3.37
N PRO A 109 14.63 7.15 4.41
CA PRO A 109 14.44 5.71 4.42
C PRO A 109 13.40 5.34 3.36
N VAL A 110 13.62 4.24 2.64
CA VAL A 110 12.74 3.81 1.55
C VAL A 110 12.43 2.34 1.69
N PHE A 111 11.14 1.99 1.55
CA PHE A 111 10.64 0.62 1.66
C PHE A 111 9.58 0.35 0.58
N GLY A 112 9.46 -0.93 0.20
CA GLY A 112 8.38 -1.45 -0.62
C GLY A 112 7.48 -2.43 0.13
N PHE A 113 6.27 -2.63 -0.35
CA PHE A 113 5.29 -3.56 0.24
C PHE A 113 4.25 -4.02 -0.80
N GLY A 114 3.51 -5.09 -0.51
CA GLY A 114 2.45 -5.63 -1.39
C GLY A 114 2.96 -6.56 -2.50
N ASP A 115 4.24 -6.91 -2.49
CA ASP A 115 4.82 -7.95 -3.35
C ASP A 115 4.54 -9.35 -2.79
N GLN A 116 4.90 -10.39 -3.55
CA GLN A 116 4.68 -11.79 -3.21
C GLN A 116 5.33 -12.21 -1.88
N VAL A 117 6.45 -11.59 -1.49
CA VAL A 117 7.18 -11.91 -0.26
C VAL A 117 6.62 -11.13 0.93
N THR A 118 6.19 -9.87 0.76
CA THR A 118 5.69 -9.06 1.89
C THR A 118 4.21 -9.26 2.25
N GLY A 119 3.35 -9.48 1.24
CA GLY A 119 1.90 -9.58 1.43
C GLY A 119 1.31 -8.35 2.16
N ASP A 120 0.34 -8.58 3.06
CA ASP A 120 -0.26 -7.56 3.93
C ASP A 120 0.30 -7.55 5.37
N HIS A 121 1.52 -8.08 5.57
CA HIS A 121 2.12 -8.27 6.90
C HIS A 121 3.52 -7.67 7.07
N SER A 122 4.28 -7.52 5.97
CA SER A 122 5.69 -7.11 6.02
C SER A 122 5.98 -5.95 5.09
N VAL A 123 7.22 -5.46 5.13
CA VAL A 123 7.78 -4.49 4.19
C VAL A 123 9.19 -4.94 3.81
N PHE A 124 9.70 -4.55 2.64
CA PHE A 124 11.11 -4.77 2.29
C PHE A 124 11.88 -3.45 2.26
N SER A 125 13.09 -3.44 2.81
CA SER A 125 13.97 -2.28 2.85
C SER A 125 14.64 -2.08 1.49
N PHE A 126 14.69 -0.85 0.98
CA PHE A 126 15.55 -0.53 -0.17
C PHE A 126 17.02 -0.45 0.24
N MET A 127 17.30 -0.02 1.48
CA MET A 127 18.65 -0.04 2.05
C MET A 127 19.14 -1.48 2.19
N PRO A 128 20.41 -1.81 1.86
CA PRO A 128 20.96 -3.14 2.12
C PRO A 128 20.95 -3.43 3.62
N LEU A 129 20.60 -4.65 4.02
CA LEU A 129 20.59 -5.06 5.41
C LEU A 129 21.91 -5.76 5.81
N GLN A 130 22.29 -5.60 7.07
CA GLN A 130 23.31 -6.40 7.73
C GLN A 130 22.75 -7.80 8.07
N ASN A 131 23.63 -8.75 8.41
CA ASN A 131 23.22 -10.08 8.91
C ASN A 131 22.35 -10.02 10.19
N SER A 132 22.34 -8.89 10.90
CA SER A 132 21.48 -8.58 12.05
C SER A 132 20.07 -8.10 11.67
N GLY A 133 19.74 -8.00 10.37
CA GLY A 133 18.49 -7.44 9.85
C GLY A 133 18.41 -5.91 9.90
N GLN A 134 19.44 -5.22 10.42
CA GLN A 134 19.47 -3.76 10.49
C GLN A 134 19.98 -3.13 9.17
N PRO A 135 19.43 -1.98 8.73
CA PRO A 135 19.96 -1.24 7.58
C PRO A 135 21.46 -0.91 7.73
N THR A 136 22.22 -1.11 6.65
CA THR A 136 23.64 -0.73 6.55
C THR A 136 23.83 0.78 6.43
N ILE A 137 22.81 1.49 5.94
CA ILE A 137 22.72 2.94 5.81
C ILE A 137 21.33 3.37 6.34
N PRO A 138 21.21 4.57 6.95
CA PRO A 138 19.92 5.04 7.49
C PRO A 138 18.86 5.32 6.41
N GLY A 139 19.30 5.64 5.19
CA GLY A 139 18.43 5.95 4.05
C GLY A 139 19.27 6.41 2.84
N TYR A 140 18.60 6.99 1.85
CA TYR A 140 19.21 7.60 0.67
C TYR A 140 18.93 9.10 0.66
N ALA A 141 19.89 9.90 0.20
CA ALA A 141 19.59 11.26 -0.22
C ALA A 141 18.63 11.25 -1.40
N LEU A 142 17.83 12.31 -1.57
CA LEU A 142 16.79 12.39 -2.61
C LEU A 142 17.27 11.94 -4.00
N GLN A 143 18.45 12.37 -4.42
CA GLN A 143 19.03 12.01 -5.73
C GLN A 143 19.33 10.51 -5.89
N GLY A 144 19.48 9.77 -4.78
CA GLY A 144 19.71 8.33 -4.74
C GLY A 144 18.44 7.46 -4.68
N VAL A 145 17.29 8.04 -4.29
CA VAL A 145 16.02 7.31 -4.18
C VAL A 145 15.58 6.72 -5.53
N ARG A 146 15.47 7.56 -6.57
CA ARG A 146 15.05 7.11 -7.91
C ARG A 146 16.01 6.09 -8.54
N PRO A 147 17.35 6.29 -8.56
CA PRO A 147 18.27 5.25 -9.02
C PRO A 147 18.06 3.91 -8.29
N ARG A 148 17.89 3.94 -6.97
CA ARG A 148 17.67 2.71 -6.18
C ARG A 148 16.32 2.05 -6.49
N TYR A 149 15.28 2.83 -6.72
CA TYR A 149 14.00 2.33 -7.20
C TYR A 149 14.14 1.60 -8.55
N ARG A 150 14.86 2.19 -9.51
CA ARG A 150 15.08 1.55 -10.83
C ARG A 150 15.93 0.28 -10.76
N GLU A 151 16.82 0.14 -9.77
CA GLU A 151 17.52 -1.11 -9.49
C GLU A 151 16.58 -2.19 -8.94
N ILE A 152 15.67 -1.83 -8.04
CA ILE A 152 14.81 -2.77 -7.31
C ILE A 152 13.59 -3.18 -8.12
N ALA A 153 12.85 -2.23 -8.71
CA ALA A 153 11.55 -2.45 -9.32
C ALA A 153 11.48 -3.64 -10.32
N PRO A 154 12.48 -3.86 -11.20
CA PRO A 154 12.49 -5.03 -12.12
C PRO A 154 12.57 -6.40 -11.44
N HIS A 155 13.00 -6.45 -10.17
CA HIS A 155 13.22 -7.68 -9.39
C HIS A 155 12.05 -7.97 -8.42
N VAL A 156 10.99 -7.15 -8.41
CA VAL A 156 9.85 -7.31 -7.50
C VAL A 156 8.77 -8.18 -8.13
N CYS A 157 8.48 -9.33 -7.53
CA CYS A 157 7.33 -10.16 -7.90
C CYS A 157 6.04 -9.57 -7.33
N MET A 158 5.36 -8.70 -8.09
CA MET A 158 4.16 -7.99 -7.62
C MET A 158 2.99 -8.95 -7.30
N ALA A 159 2.31 -8.73 -6.17
CA ALA A 159 1.23 -9.61 -5.69
C ALA A 159 0.15 -8.84 -4.91
N GLY A 160 -0.33 -9.41 -3.82
CA GLY A 160 -1.29 -8.82 -2.88
C GLY A 160 -1.57 -9.79 -1.73
N PRO A 161 -2.53 -9.49 -0.83
CA PRO A 161 -3.39 -8.31 -0.84
C PRO A 161 -2.66 -7.03 -0.40
N THR A 162 -3.17 -5.89 -0.84
CA THR A 162 -2.68 -4.57 -0.47
C THR A 162 -3.22 -4.17 0.91
N SER A 163 -2.34 -3.87 1.85
CA SER A 163 -2.66 -3.19 3.11
C SER A 163 -1.61 -2.13 3.38
N PHE A 164 -2.01 -0.94 3.86
CA PHE A 164 -1.04 0.07 4.30
C PHE A 164 -0.66 -0.12 5.78
N ALA A 165 -1.27 -1.07 6.48
CA ALA A 165 -0.97 -1.32 7.88
C ALA A 165 0.51 -1.66 8.16
N PRO A 166 1.19 -2.57 7.42
CA PRO A 166 2.59 -2.89 7.68
C PRO A 166 3.49 -1.66 7.57
N ILE A 167 3.22 -0.81 6.58
CA ILE A 167 4.10 0.31 6.27
C ILE A 167 3.86 1.53 7.17
N ILE A 168 2.61 1.80 7.56
CA ILE A 168 2.28 2.79 8.59
C ILE A 168 2.89 2.38 9.95
N LEU A 169 2.85 1.09 10.29
CA LEU A 169 3.45 0.60 11.53
C LEU A 169 4.99 0.62 11.48
N GLN A 170 5.60 0.41 10.32
CA GLN A 170 7.04 0.59 10.17
C GLN A 170 7.45 2.07 10.29
N ALA A 171 6.63 3.01 9.79
CA ALA A 171 6.86 4.44 10.00
C ALA A 171 6.84 4.82 11.50
N VAL A 172 5.91 4.23 12.26
CA VAL A 172 5.89 4.39 13.73
C VAL A 172 7.17 3.82 14.37
N ASN A 173 7.69 2.68 13.91
CA ASN A 173 8.98 2.16 14.37
C ASN A 173 10.13 3.14 14.09
N THR A 174 10.17 3.75 12.89
CA THR A 174 11.16 4.79 12.52
C THR A 174 11.06 5.99 13.46
N VAL A 175 9.85 6.51 13.72
CA VAL A 175 9.61 7.60 14.67
C VAL A 175 10.10 7.28 16.09
N ILE A 176 9.85 6.05 16.57
CA ILE A 176 10.31 5.61 17.90
C ILE A 176 11.84 5.52 17.95
N ALA A 177 12.48 4.96 16.91
CA ALA A 177 13.93 4.89 16.80
C ALA A 177 14.58 6.28 16.75
N ASN A 178 13.96 7.21 16.00
CA ASN A 178 14.34 8.61 15.89
C ASN A 178 13.82 9.48 17.06
N ARG A 179 13.67 8.88 18.24
CA ARG A 179 13.37 9.56 19.52
C ARG A 179 12.14 10.47 19.49
N TYR A 180 11.10 10.09 18.76
CA TYR A 180 9.86 10.86 18.61
C TYR A 180 10.08 12.23 17.94
N ALA A 181 11.08 12.36 17.06
CA ALA A 181 11.11 13.45 16.09
C ALA A 181 9.88 13.38 15.16
N TYR A 182 9.40 14.52 14.68
CA TYR A 182 8.27 14.57 13.76
C TYR A 182 8.64 14.01 12.38
N HIS A 183 7.81 13.14 11.81
CA HIS A 183 8.03 12.52 10.50
C HIS A 183 6.81 12.73 9.58
N ILE A 184 7.08 12.81 8.28
CA ILE A 184 6.07 12.73 7.22
C ILE A 184 6.29 11.42 6.47
N LEU A 185 5.23 10.62 6.36
CA LEU A 185 5.18 9.37 5.63
C LEU A 185 4.54 9.59 4.26
N VAL A 186 5.28 9.38 3.17
CA VAL A 186 4.73 9.50 1.82
C VAL A 186 4.52 8.11 1.24
N ILE A 187 3.26 7.71 1.06
CA ILE A 187 2.88 6.42 0.44
C ILE A 187 2.47 6.67 -1.00
N ILE A 188 3.17 6.09 -1.97
CA ILE A 188 2.77 6.09 -3.38
C ILE A 188 2.12 4.73 -3.70
N ALA A 189 0.87 4.73 -4.16
CA ALA A 189 0.12 3.51 -4.45
C ALA A 189 -0.83 3.66 -5.64
N ASP A 190 -1.15 2.56 -6.31
CA ASP A 190 -1.88 2.56 -7.58
C ASP A 190 -3.40 2.36 -7.48
N GLY A 191 -3.90 2.12 -6.27
CA GLY A 191 -5.30 1.83 -6.04
C GLY A 191 -5.62 1.62 -4.56
N GLN A 192 -6.82 1.11 -4.32
CA GLN A 192 -7.34 0.94 -2.96
C GLN A 192 -6.65 -0.20 -2.22
N VAL A 193 -6.62 -0.06 -0.89
CA VAL A 193 -6.47 -1.18 0.03
C VAL A 193 -7.38 -2.33 -0.39
N THR A 194 -6.84 -3.55 -0.39
CA THR A 194 -7.52 -4.69 -1.00
C THR A 194 -8.82 -5.04 -0.29
N ARG A 195 -9.86 -5.21 -1.10
CA ARG A 195 -11.17 -5.71 -0.71
C ARG A 195 -11.40 -7.05 -1.41
N SER A 196 -11.66 -8.11 -0.65
CA SER A 196 -12.09 -9.38 -1.25
C SER A 196 -13.49 -9.21 -1.85
N VAL A 197 -13.76 -9.83 -2.99
CA VAL A 197 -15.12 -9.90 -3.59
C VAL A 197 -16.13 -10.57 -2.64
N ASP A 198 -15.64 -11.36 -1.69
CA ASP A 198 -16.41 -12.05 -0.66
C ASP A 198 -16.90 -11.10 0.46
N VAL A 199 -16.50 -9.81 0.48
CA VAL A 199 -16.90 -8.83 1.51
C VAL A 199 -18.18 -8.11 1.07
N PRO A 200 -19.32 -8.27 1.79
CA PRO A 200 -20.59 -7.63 1.43
C PRO A 200 -20.52 -6.11 1.34
N ASP A 201 -21.31 -5.52 0.45
CA ASP A 201 -21.48 -4.07 0.37
C ASP A 201 -21.86 -3.47 1.73
N GLY A 202 -21.35 -2.26 2.01
CA GLY A 202 -21.51 -1.58 3.30
C GLY A 202 -20.49 -1.97 4.38
N GLN A 203 -19.86 -3.14 4.30
CA GLN A 203 -18.85 -3.60 5.29
C GLN A 203 -17.41 -3.30 4.86
N PHE A 204 -16.46 -3.34 5.78
CA PHE A 204 -15.01 -3.27 5.50
C PHE A 204 -14.36 -4.67 5.56
N GLY A 205 -13.46 -4.96 4.62
CA GLY A 205 -12.64 -6.17 4.62
C GLY A 205 -11.46 -6.10 5.60
N LYS A 206 -10.75 -7.22 5.79
CA LYS A 206 -9.60 -7.31 6.69
C LYS A 206 -8.58 -6.20 6.46
N GLN A 207 -8.09 -6.04 5.23
CA GLN A 207 -7.02 -5.08 4.94
C GLN A 207 -7.50 -3.62 5.07
N GLU A 208 -8.76 -3.33 4.73
CA GLU A 208 -9.38 -2.02 4.98
C GLU A 208 -9.36 -1.72 6.49
N LEU A 209 -9.83 -2.66 7.34
CA LEU A 209 -9.82 -2.52 8.80
C LEU A 209 -8.40 -2.39 9.38
N ASP A 210 -7.46 -3.24 8.96
CA ASP A 210 -6.07 -3.19 9.42
C ASP A 210 -5.44 -1.83 9.11
N THR A 211 -5.70 -1.28 7.91
CA THR A 211 -5.21 0.05 7.50
C THR A 211 -5.84 1.15 8.37
N MET A 212 -7.16 1.13 8.57
CA MET A 212 -7.86 2.10 9.43
C MET A 212 -7.33 2.08 10.88
N ASN A 213 -7.11 0.87 11.41
CA ASN A 213 -6.54 0.66 12.74
C ASN A 213 -5.10 1.19 12.84
N ALA A 214 -4.27 0.97 11.81
CA ALA A 214 -2.91 1.49 11.76
C ALA A 214 -2.87 3.03 11.69
N ILE A 215 -3.75 3.67 10.90
CA ILE A 215 -3.88 5.14 10.87
C ILE A 215 -4.28 5.67 12.26
N CYS A 216 -5.28 5.07 12.90
CA CYS A 216 -5.74 5.47 14.23
C CYS A 216 -4.63 5.30 15.29
N TYR A 217 -3.89 4.19 15.24
CA TYR A 217 -2.72 3.94 16.08
C TYR A 217 -1.61 4.97 15.85
N ALA A 218 -1.28 5.27 14.58
CA ALA A 218 -0.28 6.26 14.19
C ALA A 218 -0.56 7.67 14.72
N SER A 219 -1.84 8.06 14.89
CA SER A 219 -2.21 9.36 15.49
C SER A 219 -1.77 9.55 16.96
N ASN A 220 -1.20 8.53 17.60
CA ASN A 220 -0.56 8.63 18.91
C ASN A 220 0.91 9.06 18.85
N PHE A 221 1.47 9.19 17.65
CA PHE A 221 2.87 9.49 17.38
C PHE A 221 2.97 10.81 16.59
N PRO A 222 4.15 11.45 16.57
CA PRO A 222 4.40 12.66 15.78
C PRO A 222 4.61 12.28 14.30
N LEU A 223 3.56 11.72 13.68
CA LEU A 223 3.58 11.12 12.35
C LEU A 223 2.41 11.62 11.50
N SER A 224 2.72 12.33 10.43
CA SER A 224 1.81 12.68 9.35
C SER A 224 1.90 11.67 8.22
N ILE A 225 0.79 11.38 7.55
CA ILE A 225 0.72 10.42 6.43
C ILE A 225 0.13 11.12 5.21
N VAL A 226 0.81 11.00 4.06
CA VAL A 226 0.37 11.51 2.76
C VAL A 226 0.29 10.32 1.80
N LEU A 227 -0.92 9.94 1.39
CA LEU A 227 -1.16 8.93 0.37
C LEU A 227 -1.30 9.60 -0.99
N VAL A 228 -0.36 9.32 -1.90
CA VAL A 228 -0.41 9.75 -3.30
C VAL A 228 -0.94 8.60 -4.14
N GLY A 229 -2.16 8.77 -4.67
CA GLY A 229 -2.77 7.86 -5.63
C GLY A 229 -2.25 8.12 -7.04
N VAL A 230 -1.61 7.13 -7.65
CA VAL A 230 -1.19 7.14 -9.06
C VAL A 230 -2.01 6.15 -9.89
N GLY A 231 -2.19 6.41 -11.17
CA GLY A 231 -2.88 5.48 -12.05
C GLY A 231 -4.41 5.65 -12.09
N ASP A 232 -5.09 4.62 -12.58
CA ASP A 232 -6.50 4.63 -12.98
C ASP A 232 -7.52 4.60 -11.81
N GLY A 233 -7.10 4.39 -10.56
CA GLY A 233 -7.99 4.23 -9.41
C GLY A 233 -8.82 2.93 -9.44
N PRO A 234 -10.01 2.87 -8.80
CA PRO A 234 -10.77 3.98 -8.21
C PRO A 234 -10.26 4.45 -6.83
N TRP A 235 -10.69 5.63 -6.37
CA TRP A 235 -10.12 6.29 -5.17
C TRP A 235 -11.10 6.54 -4.02
N ASP A 236 -12.38 6.18 -4.17
CA ASP A 236 -13.47 6.51 -3.25
C ASP A 236 -13.24 6.08 -1.80
N THR A 237 -12.56 4.94 -1.59
CA THR A 237 -12.24 4.44 -0.24
C THR A 237 -11.13 5.26 0.41
N MET A 238 -10.20 5.83 -0.36
CA MET A 238 -9.11 6.65 0.18
C MET A 238 -9.62 8.03 0.60
N ALA A 239 -10.53 8.62 -0.17
CA ALA A 239 -11.26 9.82 0.22
C ALA A 239 -12.14 9.62 1.48
N GLN A 240 -12.59 8.39 1.77
CA GLN A 240 -13.26 8.07 3.04
C GLN A 240 -12.28 8.00 4.22
N PHE A 241 -11.04 7.54 4.01
CA PHE A 241 -10.03 7.48 5.07
C PHE A 241 -9.50 8.87 5.46
N ASP A 242 -9.44 9.79 4.49
CA ASP A 242 -9.19 11.23 4.65
C ASP A 242 -10.16 11.83 5.69
N ASP A 243 -11.46 11.79 5.40
CA ASP A 243 -12.46 12.62 6.09
C ASP A 243 -13.19 11.97 7.26
N ALA A 244 -13.23 10.64 7.33
CA ALA A 244 -14.26 9.96 8.11
C ALA A 244 -13.76 9.07 9.26
N LEU A 245 -12.44 9.00 9.53
CA LEU A 245 -11.88 8.18 10.62
C LEU A 245 -11.97 8.90 11.99
N PRO A 246 -12.94 8.55 12.88
CA PRO A 246 -13.34 9.41 13.99
C PRO A 246 -12.54 9.15 15.28
N GLN A 247 -11.65 8.15 15.28
CA GLN A 247 -10.92 7.67 16.46
C GLN A 247 -9.49 8.23 16.57
N ARG A 248 -9.06 9.04 15.59
CA ARG A 248 -7.72 9.65 15.56
C ARG A 248 -7.61 10.76 16.61
N ARG A 249 -6.42 10.94 17.21
CA ARG A 249 -6.15 12.05 18.16
C ARG A 249 -6.05 13.42 17.50
N PHE A 250 -5.63 13.44 16.24
CA PHE A 250 -5.64 14.57 15.32
C PHE A 250 -5.81 14.03 13.90
N ASP A 251 -6.21 14.88 12.95
CA ASP A 251 -6.18 14.48 11.55
C ASP A 251 -4.72 14.29 11.12
N ASN A 252 -4.35 13.09 10.67
CA ASN A 252 -2.96 12.71 10.43
C ASN A 252 -2.76 11.99 9.08
N PHE A 253 -3.74 12.07 8.19
CA PHE A 253 -3.76 11.35 6.92
C PHE A 253 -4.39 12.24 5.85
N GLN A 254 -3.61 12.54 4.81
CA GLN A 254 -4.03 13.27 3.60
C GLN A 254 -3.99 12.33 2.39
N PHE A 255 -5.05 12.28 1.60
CA PHE A 255 -5.07 11.64 0.27
C PHE A 255 -4.97 12.66 -0.87
N VAL A 256 -4.16 12.38 -1.89
CA VAL A 256 -4.08 13.16 -3.13
C VAL A 256 -4.02 12.25 -4.35
N GLU A 257 -4.95 12.42 -5.28
CA GLU A 257 -4.89 11.76 -6.59
C GLU A 257 -3.98 12.55 -7.54
N PHE A 258 -2.80 12.00 -7.85
CA PHE A 258 -1.79 12.63 -8.70
C PHE A 258 -2.34 12.95 -10.09
N ASN A 259 -3.07 12.01 -10.69
CA ASN A 259 -3.55 12.10 -12.07
C ASN A 259 -4.66 13.13 -12.31
N GLN A 260 -5.28 13.70 -11.27
CA GLN A 260 -6.19 14.84 -11.41
C GLN A 260 -5.45 16.20 -11.43
N VAL A 261 -4.19 16.25 -11.03
CA VAL A 261 -3.49 17.51 -10.82
C VAL A 261 -2.60 17.87 -12.01
N THR A 262 -2.94 18.98 -12.69
CA THR A 262 -2.33 19.35 -13.98
C THR A 262 -0.92 19.97 -13.89
N ARG A 263 -0.43 20.28 -12.69
CA ARG A 263 0.84 21.01 -12.48
C ARG A 263 1.58 20.53 -11.23
N GLU A 264 2.89 20.29 -11.33
CA GLU A 264 3.76 19.90 -10.20
C GLU A 264 3.53 20.76 -8.95
N THR A 265 3.49 22.08 -9.12
CA THR A 265 3.32 23.05 -8.03
C THR A 265 1.96 22.96 -7.34
N GLN A 266 0.93 22.53 -8.06
CA GLN A 266 -0.39 22.30 -7.47
C GLN A 266 -0.44 20.95 -6.76
N PHE A 267 0.21 19.93 -7.30
CA PHE A 267 0.27 18.61 -6.67
C PHE A 267 1.03 18.69 -5.34
N ALA A 268 2.21 19.33 -5.37
CA ALA A 268 2.99 19.67 -4.19
C ALA A 268 2.20 20.46 -3.13
N LEU A 269 1.37 21.42 -3.55
CA LEU A 269 0.51 22.19 -2.64
C LEU A 269 -0.57 21.30 -1.99
N HIS A 270 -1.22 20.44 -2.78
CA HIS A 270 -2.25 19.53 -2.27
C HIS A 270 -1.65 18.47 -1.33
N ALA A 271 -0.51 17.88 -1.70
CA ALA A 271 0.17 16.84 -0.93
C ALA A 271 0.62 17.31 0.46
N LEU A 272 0.94 18.60 0.60
CA LEU A 272 1.44 19.19 1.85
C LEU A 272 0.40 20.05 2.58
N MET A 273 -0.83 20.18 2.04
CA MET A 273 -1.83 21.17 2.46
C MET A 273 -2.07 21.19 3.97
N GLU A 274 -2.16 20.01 4.58
CA GLU A 274 -2.44 19.87 6.01
C GLU A 274 -1.19 19.83 6.89
N ILE A 275 -0.01 19.55 6.33
CA ILE A 275 1.23 19.30 7.08
C ILE A 275 1.54 20.37 8.14
N PRO A 276 1.39 21.69 7.89
CA PRO A 276 1.59 22.71 8.92
C PRO A 276 0.62 22.57 10.09
N ASP A 277 -0.67 22.34 9.82
CA ASP A 277 -1.72 22.19 10.85
C ASP A 277 -1.59 20.86 11.62
N GLN A 278 -1.18 19.79 10.94
CA GLN A 278 -0.84 18.50 11.53
C GLN A 278 0.37 18.62 12.47
N TYR A 279 1.42 19.34 12.07
CA TYR A 279 2.57 19.65 12.92
C TYR A 279 2.15 20.44 14.17
N GLN A 280 1.31 21.47 14.02
CA GLN A 280 0.79 22.21 15.17
C GLN A 280 -0.12 21.36 16.07
N ALA A 281 -0.85 20.38 15.52
CA ALA A 281 -1.59 19.40 16.33
C ALA A 281 -0.64 18.50 17.15
N VAL A 282 0.41 17.97 16.53
CA VAL A 282 1.49 17.20 17.19
C VAL A 282 2.14 17.98 18.34
N ARG A 283 2.43 19.27 18.15
CA ARG A 283 2.95 20.18 19.18
C ARG A 283 1.97 20.35 20.35
N ARG A 284 0.71 20.66 20.06
CA ARG A 284 -0.36 20.85 21.06
C ARG A 284 -0.66 19.58 21.86
N LEU A 285 -0.58 18.41 21.21
CA LEU A 285 -0.81 17.09 21.83
C LEU A 285 0.42 16.50 22.52
N GLN A 286 1.56 17.20 22.48
CA GLN A 286 2.84 16.81 23.10
C GLN A 286 3.38 15.44 22.64
N LEU A 287 3.21 15.09 21.35
CA LEU A 287 3.58 13.77 20.85
C LEU A 287 5.08 13.58 20.57
N MET A 288 5.88 14.65 20.50
CA MET A 288 7.33 14.58 20.27
C MET A 288 8.15 14.19 21.51
N GLN A 289 7.57 13.36 22.38
CA GLN A 289 8.19 12.80 23.57
C GLN A 289 7.67 11.38 23.77
N ALA A 290 8.50 10.50 24.34
CA ALA A 290 8.08 9.14 24.61
C ALA A 290 6.87 9.09 25.56
N PRO A 291 5.80 8.34 25.24
CA PRO A 291 4.64 8.25 26.11
C PRO A 291 5.01 7.54 27.44
N PRO A 292 4.41 7.93 28.59
CA PRO A 292 4.71 7.31 29.89
C PRO A 292 4.46 5.79 29.96
N ARG A 293 3.65 5.26 29.04
CA ARG A 293 3.46 3.84 28.80
C ARG A 293 3.50 3.59 27.29
N PRO A 294 4.35 2.67 26.79
CA PRO A 294 4.30 2.25 25.39
C PRO A 294 2.92 1.71 25.02
N LEU A 295 2.40 2.13 23.86
CA LEU A 295 1.18 1.57 23.30
C LEU A 295 1.55 0.30 22.53
N PRO A 296 0.85 -0.84 22.73
CA PRO A 296 1.09 -2.03 21.92
C PRO A 296 0.61 -1.78 20.49
N PRO A 297 1.41 -2.10 19.45
CA PRO A 297 0.98 -1.98 18.07
C PRO A 297 -0.07 -3.06 17.74
N PRO A 298 -0.91 -2.86 16.70
CA PRO A 298 -1.83 -3.89 16.21
C PRO A 298 -1.11 -5.19 15.82
N PHE A 299 0.06 -5.07 15.20
CA PHE A 299 1.04 -6.13 14.97
C PHE A 299 2.42 -5.49 14.73
N THR A 300 3.49 -6.30 14.71
CA THR A 300 4.84 -5.83 14.36
C THR A 300 5.13 -6.22 12.91
N PRO A 301 5.35 -5.28 11.97
CA PRO A 301 5.73 -5.62 10.61
C PRO A 301 7.16 -6.18 10.58
N MET A 302 7.40 -7.20 9.75
CA MET A 302 8.76 -7.65 9.46
C MET A 302 9.40 -6.74 8.40
N VAL A 303 10.67 -6.39 8.60
CA VAL A 303 11.48 -5.70 7.59
C VAL A 303 12.37 -6.73 6.89
N LEU A 304 12.09 -6.95 5.62
CA LEU A 304 12.79 -7.90 4.76
C LEU A 304 13.95 -7.21 4.01
N PRO A 305 14.97 -7.96 3.57
CA PRO A 305 16.00 -7.42 2.68
C PRO A 305 15.40 -6.98 1.34
N PRO A 306 16.08 -6.09 0.59
CA PRO A 306 15.68 -5.77 -0.78
C PRO A 306 15.63 -7.05 -1.63
N PRO A 307 14.67 -7.18 -2.57
CA PRO A 307 14.65 -8.26 -3.55
C PRO A 307 16.00 -8.44 -4.23
N GLU A 308 16.41 -9.70 -4.45
CA GLU A 308 17.74 -10.01 -4.95
C GLU A 308 17.94 -9.47 -6.38
N VAL A 309 18.67 -8.36 -6.47
CA VAL A 309 19.33 -7.94 -7.71
C VAL A 309 20.40 -8.99 -8.02
N GLN A 310 20.06 -10.00 -8.82
CA GLN A 310 21.01 -11.01 -9.28
C GLN A 310 22.09 -10.36 -10.15
N ARG A 311 23.15 -9.88 -9.50
CA ARG A 311 24.43 -9.64 -10.18
C ARG A 311 24.97 -11.00 -10.60
N MET A 312 24.66 -11.40 -11.84
CA MET A 312 25.40 -12.48 -12.48
C MET A 312 26.90 -12.17 -12.33
N PRO A 313 27.72 -13.11 -11.83
CA PRO A 313 29.16 -12.94 -11.89
C PRO A 313 29.53 -12.78 -13.36
N LEU A 314 30.14 -11.65 -13.72
CA LEU A 314 30.72 -11.48 -15.05
C LEU A 314 31.65 -12.68 -15.31
N PRO A 315 31.41 -13.51 -16.35
CA PRO A 315 32.31 -14.58 -16.69
C PRO A 315 33.71 -14.01 -16.89
N GLY A 316 34.70 -14.62 -16.23
CA GLY A 316 36.00 -14.01 -16.02
C GLY A 316 36.69 -13.53 -17.29
N ALA A 317 37.40 -12.41 -17.17
CA ALA A 317 38.17 -11.84 -18.26
C ALA A 317 39.13 -12.87 -18.88
N LEU A 318 38.92 -13.21 -20.16
CA LEU A 318 39.93 -13.81 -21.02
C LEU A 318 40.29 -12.83 -22.13
N ASN A 319 41.57 -12.44 -22.13
CA ASN A 319 42.15 -11.54 -23.11
C ASN A 319 42.17 -12.17 -24.51
N TYR A 320 41.63 -11.49 -25.54
CA TYR A 320 42.37 -11.26 -26.79
C TYR A 320 41.77 -10.12 -27.64
N ALA A 321 42.55 -9.65 -28.62
CA ALA A 321 42.36 -8.40 -29.38
C ALA A 321 41.43 -8.54 -30.64
N PRO A 322 41.08 -7.43 -31.32
CA PRO A 322 39.90 -7.35 -32.23
C PRO A 322 40.20 -7.56 -33.73
N ALA A 323 39.16 -7.90 -34.53
CA ALA A 323 39.14 -7.70 -35.99
C ALA A 323 37.73 -7.73 -36.65
N ASN A 324 37.46 -6.70 -37.47
CA ASN A 324 36.76 -6.67 -38.78
C ASN A 324 35.26 -7.05 -38.99
N TYR A 325 34.47 -6.05 -39.44
CA TYR A 325 33.84 -5.91 -40.80
C TYR A 325 33.46 -7.20 -41.58
N ASN A 326 32.32 -7.34 -42.31
CA ASN A 326 31.25 -6.39 -42.74
C ASN A 326 29.97 -7.19 -43.21
N PRO A 327 28.98 -6.71 -44.03
CA PRO A 327 27.53 -6.80 -43.72
C PRO A 327 26.71 -7.60 -44.78
N ILE A 328 25.43 -7.20 -45.04
CA ILE A 328 24.53 -7.55 -46.20
C ILE A 328 23.57 -8.77 -45.92
N HIS A 329 22.29 -8.89 -46.35
CA HIS A 329 21.38 -8.13 -47.24
C HIS A 329 19.90 -8.05 -46.70
N SER A 330 18.96 -7.57 -47.52
CA SER A 330 17.59 -7.11 -47.20
C SER A 330 16.48 -7.77 -48.07
N THR A 331 15.22 -7.28 -47.98
CA THR A 331 14.04 -7.44 -48.89
C THR A 331 12.87 -8.38 -48.38
N PRO A 332 11.62 -8.35 -48.93
CA PRO A 332 10.55 -7.51 -48.36
C PRO A 332 9.10 -8.06 -48.30
N MET A 333 8.24 -7.36 -47.54
CA MET A 333 6.78 -7.09 -47.71
C MET A 333 5.84 -8.04 -48.50
N TYR A 334 4.73 -8.47 -47.86
CA TYR A 334 3.39 -8.44 -48.49
C TYR A 334 2.25 -8.38 -47.45
N TYR A 335 1.19 -7.58 -47.71
CA TYR A 335 -0.04 -7.49 -46.91
C TYR A 335 -1.27 -7.72 -47.82
N PRO A 336 -2.29 -8.42 -47.31
CA PRO A 336 -3.66 -7.89 -47.28
C PRO A 336 -4.35 -8.19 -45.92
N GLY A 337 -5.42 -7.52 -45.46
CA GLY A 337 -6.17 -6.40 -46.04
C GLY A 337 -7.68 -6.50 -45.70
N GLY A 338 -8.23 -5.52 -44.97
CA GLY A 338 -9.66 -5.14 -45.04
C GLY A 338 -10.64 -5.59 -43.94
N GLY A 339 -11.26 -4.60 -43.28
CA GLY A 339 -12.60 -4.67 -42.65
C GLY A 339 -12.70 -5.32 -41.26
N GLY A 340 -13.52 -4.82 -40.33
CA GLY A 340 -14.38 -3.63 -40.32
C GLY A 340 -14.97 -3.42 -38.91
N ALA A 341 -15.18 -2.17 -38.49
CA ALA A 341 -15.56 -1.86 -37.11
C ALA A 341 -17.09 -1.93 -36.86
N ALA A 342 -17.48 -2.38 -35.66
CA ALA A 342 -18.83 -2.23 -35.12
C ALA A 342 -18.75 -1.63 -33.70
N ILE A 343 -19.58 -0.63 -33.44
CA ILE A 343 -19.55 0.21 -32.22
C ILE A 343 -20.65 -0.28 -31.27
N VAL A 344 -20.31 -0.48 -29.99
CA VAL A 344 -21.28 -0.69 -28.91
C VAL A 344 -20.94 0.28 -27.76
N GLN A 345 -21.92 1.08 -27.35
CA GLN A 345 -21.78 2.02 -26.23
C GLN A 345 -22.04 1.30 -24.89
N PRO A 346 -21.25 1.57 -23.82
CA PRO A 346 -21.49 1.00 -22.50
C PRO A 346 -22.52 1.80 -21.69
N HIS A 347 -23.46 1.09 -21.06
CA HIS A 347 -24.37 1.64 -20.05
C HIS A 347 -23.61 1.88 -18.73
N GLN A 348 -23.81 3.03 -18.08
CA GLN A 348 -23.32 3.27 -16.71
C GLN A 348 -24.22 2.56 -15.67
N PRO A 349 -23.65 1.80 -14.71
CA PRO A 349 -24.35 1.38 -13.49
C PRO A 349 -24.43 2.53 -12.46
N GLN A 350 -25.47 2.52 -11.63
CA GLN A 350 -25.64 3.43 -10.49
C GLN A 350 -25.02 2.82 -9.21
N PHE A 351 -24.48 3.66 -8.32
CA PHE A 351 -23.77 3.25 -7.09
C PHE A 351 -24.63 3.39 -5.81
N PRO A 352 -24.47 2.51 -4.79
CA PRO A 352 -25.16 2.59 -3.50
C PRO A 352 -24.45 3.49 -2.45
N ALA A 353 -25.08 3.66 -1.28
CA ALA A 353 -24.75 4.66 -0.27
C ALA A 353 -23.59 4.30 0.70
N LYS A 354 -23.16 5.29 1.51
CA LYS A 354 -21.98 5.30 2.41
C LYS A 354 -21.92 4.11 3.40
N LYS A 355 -20.70 3.56 3.61
CA LYS A 355 -20.36 2.52 4.61
C LYS A 355 -20.37 3.09 6.05
N GLU A 356 -20.69 2.26 7.05
CA GLU A 356 -20.56 2.61 8.47
C GLU A 356 -19.17 2.24 9.02
N ILE A 357 -18.51 3.18 9.70
CA ILE A 357 -17.12 3.03 10.19
C ILE A 357 -17.11 2.47 11.62
N PRO A 358 -16.43 1.32 11.88
CA PRO A 358 -16.36 0.74 13.21
C PRO A 358 -15.44 1.54 14.16
N VAL A 359 -15.73 1.43 15.45
CA VAL A 359 -14.90 1.99 16.53
C VAL A 359 -13.65 1.14 16.74
N TYR A 360 -12.48 1.79 16.73
CA TYR A 360 -11.22 1.15 17.10
C TYR A 360 -11.25 0.69 18.56
N ALA A 361 -11.04 -0.62 18.77
CA ALA A 361 -10.78 -1.18 20.08
C ALA A 361 -9.31 -1.64 20.12
N PRO A 362 -8.46 -1.09 21.00
CA PRO A 362 -7.09 -1.55 21.12
C PRO A 362 -7.06 -3.03 21.55
N PRO A 363 -6.12 -3.85 21.03
CA PRO A 363 -6.09 -5.27 21.32
C PRO A 363 -5.97 -5.55 22.83
N ALA A 364 -6.85 -6.39 23.34
CA ALA A 364 -6.82 -6.84 24.73
C ALA A 364 -5.56 -7.70 24.96
N ILE A 365 -4.77 -7.37 25.98
CA ILE A 365 -3.45 -7.96 26.26
C ILE A 365 -3.54 -9.50 26.37
N PRO A 366 -2.99 -10.26 25.41
CA PRO A 366 -2.80 -11.70 25.57
C PRO A 366 -1.48 -11.94 26.28
N VAL A 367 -1.47 -12.78 27.31
CA VAL A 367 -0.21 -13.28 27.89
C VAL A 367 0.45 -14.19 26.85
N ALA A 368 1.65 -13.82 26.39
CA ALA A 368 2.32 -14.51 25.30
C ALA A 368 2.63 -15.98 25.62
N ALA A 369 2.27 -16.88 24.70
CA ALA A 369 2.80 -18.24 24.64
C ALA A 369 4.07 -18.27 23.77
N PRO A 370 5.04 -19.15 24.04
CA PRO A 370 6.31 -19.17 23.32
C PRO A 370 6.12 -19.63 21.86
N VAL A 371 6.82 -18.95 20.95
CA VAL A 371 6.84 -19.28 19.52
C VAL A 371 7.83 -20.43 19.30
N ALA A 372 7.40 -21.48 18.59
CA ALA A 372 8.28 -22.59 18.19
C ALA A 372 8.89 -22.32 16.80
N GLU A 373 10.16 -22.71 16.62
CA GLU A 373 10.87 -22.62 15.36
C GLU A 373 10.30 -23.56 14.30
N VAL A 374 10.27 -23.12 13.04
CA VAL A 374 10.19 -23.99 11.87
C VAL A 374 11.21 -23.49 10.85
N VAL A 375 12.18 -24.35 10.51
CA VAL A 375 13.25 -24.06 9.55
C VAL A 375 12.91 -24.66 8.18
N ALA A 376 13.42 -24.03 7.12
CA ALA A 376 13.03 -24.25 5.73
C ALA A 376 13.50 -25.58 5.11
N GLU A 377 12.89 -25.92 3.96
CA GLU A 377 13.61 -26.60 2.88
C GLU A 377 13.09 -26.15 1.49
N GLN A 378 13.98 -26.12 0.50
CA GLN A 378 13.74 -25.61 -0.85
C GLN A 378 13.46 -26.75 -1.84
N ILE A 379 12.65 -26.51 -2.87
CA ILE A 379 12.81 -27.20 -4.17
C ILE A 379 12.72 -26.16 -5.30
N ALA A 380 13.75 -26.13 -6.15
CA ALA A 380 13.83 -25.27 -7.32
C ALA A 380 12.91 -25.75 -8.44
N GLY A 381 12.15 -24.83 -9.04
CA GLY A 381 11.37 -25.06 -10.27
C GLY A 381 12.01 -24.31 -11.44
N ILE A 382 12.54 -25.05 -12.41
CA ILE A 382 13.20 -24.49 -13.59
C ILE A 382 12.14 -23.89 -14.55
N TRP A 383 12.48 -22.71 -15.06
CA TRP A 383 11.71 -21.82 -15.92
C TRP A 383 11.57 -22.39 -17.39
N PRO A 384 10.55 -22.05 -18.23
CA PRO A 384 10.65 -22.06 -19.71
C PRO A 384 10.84 -20.65 -20.34
N LEU A 385 12.11 -20.29 -20.66
CA LEU A 385 12.54 -18.90 -20.95
C LEU A 385 12.41 -18.66 -22.46
N LEU A 386 11.17 -18.81 -22.92
CA LEU A 386 10.82 -19.03 -24.32
C LEU A 386 9.51 -18.28 -24.67
N MET A 387 9.38 -17.05 -24.20
CA MET A 387 8.38 -16.11 -24.73
C MET A 387 8.74 -14.63 -24.54
N TRP A 388 10.04 -14.29 -24.64
CA TRP A 388 10.52 -12.89 -24.57
C TRP A 388 11.36 -12.42 -25.78
N ASP A 389 11.42 -13.21 -26.86
CA ASP A 389 12.18 -12.88 -28.08
C ASP A 389 11.30 -12.72 -29.34
N ILE A 390 9.97 -12.61 -29.20
CA ILE A 390 9.07 -12.28 -30.32
C ILE A 390 7.99 -11.30 -29.84
N LEU A 391 7.78 -10.23 -30.62
CA LEU A 391 6.87 -9.09 -30.42
C LEU A 391 7.38 -7.97 -29.49
N GLY A 392 8.18 -7.07 -30.08
CA GLY A 392 8.23 -5.68 -29.65
C GLY A 392 6.96 -4.91 -30.06
N ASP A 393 6.79 -3.73 -29.46
CA ASP A 393 5.75 -2.72 -29.71
C ASP A 393 4.27 -3.12 -29.51
N GLY A 394 3.74 -2.76 -28.34
CA GLY A 394 2.43 -2.11 -28.22
C GLY A 394 1.17 -2.96 -28.45
N GLN A 395 1.26 -4.29 -28.58
CA GLN A 395 0.09 -5.15 -28.69
C GLN A 395 -0.40 -5.65 -27.32
N LEU A 396 -1.72 -5.58 -27.13
CA LEU A 396 -2.43 -6.25 -26.04
C LEU A 396 -2.06 -7.76 -26.06
N PRO A 397 -1.87 -8.41 -24.89
CA PRO A 397 -1.48 -9.81 -24.85
C PRO A 397 -2.53 -10.69 -25.57
N PRO A 398 -2.11 -11.77 -26.25
CA PRO A 398 -2.99 -12.58 -27.08
C PRO A 398 -4.19 -13.07 -26.28
N MET A 399 -5.38 -13.13 -26.89
CA MET A 399 -6.64 -13.34 -26.13
C MET A 399 -6.61 -14.60 -25.25
N HIS A 400 -5.97 -15.68 -25.70
CA HIS A 400 -5.75 -16.90 -24.90
C HIS A 400 -5.00 -16.66 -23.57
N ALA A 401 -4.08 -15.68 -23.49
CA ALA A 401 -3.40 -15.32 -22.25
C ALA A 401 -4.33 -14.58 -21.27
N GLN A 402 -5.35 -13.87 -21.77
CA GLN A 402 -6.37 -13.19 -20.96
C GLN A 402 -7.52 -14.11 -20.52
N LEU A 403 -7.73 -15.25 -21.18
CA LEU A 403 -8.79 -16.20 -20.83
C LEU A 403 -8.44 -17.02 -19.58
N CYS A 404 -9.47 -17.37 -18.80
CA CYS A 404 -9.34 -18.19 -17.61
C CYS A 404 -9.11 -19.66 -18.01
N PHE A 405 -7.93 -20.19 -17.73
CA PHE A 405 -7.49 -21.55 -18.07
C PHE A 405 -8.32 -22.70 -17.47
N ILE A 406 -9.33 -22.42 -16.63
CA ILE A 406 -10.25 -23.43 -16.08
C ILE A 406 -11.46 -23.65 -16.99
N CYS A 407 -11.93 -22.59 -17.65
CA CYS A 407 -13.13 -22.62 -18.50
C CYS A 407 -12.85 -22.26 -19.95
N GLU A 408 -11.68 -21.68 -20.24
CA GLU A 408 -11.20 -21.22 -21.57
C GLU A 408 -12.15 -20.25 -22.30
N ASP A 409 -13.14 -19.70 -21.58
CA ASP A 409 -14.29 -18.95 -22.11
C ASP A 409 -14.34 -17.52 -21.56
N ARG A 410 -14.27 -17.36 -20.23
CA ARG A 410 -14.32 -16.05 -19.57
C ARG A 410 -12.93 -15.46 -19.39
N LYS A 411 -12.82 -14.13 -19.50
CA LYS A 411 -11.59 -13.40 -19.15
C LYS A 411 -11.20 -13.60 -17.68
N LYS A 412 -9.91 -13.49 -17.38
CA LYS A 412 -9.37 -13.36 -16.02
C LYS A 412 -9.73 -11.98 -15.46
N ASP A 413 -10.51 -11.98 -14.41
CA ASP A 413 -10.98 -10.79 -13.69
C ASP A 413 -10.74 -10.90 -12.17
N THR A 414 -10.23 -12.04 -11.68
CA THR A 414 -10.05 -12.32 -10.26
C THR A 414 -8.63 -12.82 -9.99
N VAL A 415 -7.93 -12.13 -9.09
CA VAL A 415 -6.54 -12.42 -8.69
C VAL A 415 -6.53 -12.95 -7.25
N PHE A 416 -5.78 -14.01 -6.97
CA PHE A 416 -5.57 -14.55 -5.62
C PHE A 416 -4.37 -13.88 -4.93
N GLN A 417 -4.25 -14.02 -3.61
CA GLN A 417 -3.10 -13.46 -2.88
C GLN A 417 -1.73 -13.98 -3.38
N CYS A 418 -1.68 -15.18 -3.95
CA CYS A 418 -0.48 -15.74 -4.58
C CYS A 418 -0.20 -15.20 -6.00
N GLY A 419 -0.86 -14.13 -6.44
CA GLY A 419 -0.68 -13.48 -7.75
C GLY A 419 -1.30 -14.19 -8.94
N HIS A 420 -1.79 -15.43 -8.78
CA HIS A 420 -2.42 -16.21 -9.85
C HIS A 420 -3.86 -15.78 -10.12
N GLU A 421 -4.35 -16.01 -11.34
CA GLU A 421 -5.60 -15.40 -11.84
C GLU A 421 -6.60 -16.40 -12.43
N THR A 422 -7.88 -16.14 -12.24
CA THR A 422 -9.02 -16.87 -12.82
C THR A 422 -10.16 -15.91 -13.18
N CYS A 423 -11.25 -16.41 -13.77
CA CYS A 423 -12.51 -15.67 -13.86
C CYS A 423 -13.33 -15.83 -12.57
N ALA A 424 -14.17 -14.85 -12.24
CA ALA A 424 -14.92 -14.78 -10.99
C ALA A 424 -15.76 -16.04 -10.75
N THR A 425 -16.45 -16.52 -11.80
CA THR A 425 -17.28 -17.74 -11.78
C THR A 425 -16.50 -19.01 -11.46
N CYS A 426 -15.23 -19.10 -11.87
CA CYS A 426 -14.38 -20.24 -11.50
C CYS A 426 -13.75 -20.02 -10.12
N SER A 427 -13.41 -18.77 -9.77
CA SER A 427 -12.79 -18.40 -8.50
C SER A 427 -13.65 -18.74 -7.27
N SER A 428 -14.98 -18.66 -7.41
CA SER A 428 -15.94 -18.89 -6.32
C SER A 428 -16.05 -20.36 -5.90
N ALA A 429 -15.65 -21.30 -6.76
CA ALA A 429 -15.67 -22.73 -6.49
C ALA A 429 -14.33 -23.28 -5.97
N LEU A 430 -13.29 -22.44 -5.84
CA LEU A 430 -11.94 -22.85 -5.48
C LEU A 430 -11.62 -22.54 -4.02
N SER A 431 -11.21 -23.58 -3.27
CA SER A 431 -10.59 -23.45 -1.94
C SER A 431 -9.09 -23.18 -2.02
N ASP A 432 -8.41 -23.70 -3.04
CA ASP A 432 -6.96 -23.70 -3.19
C ASP A 432 -6.57 -23.20 -4.58
N CYS A 433 -5.42 -22.53 -4.67
CA CYS A 433 -4.95 -22.00 -5.94
C CYS A 433 -4.70 -23.14 -6.94
N PRO A 434 -5.38 -23.17 -8.10
CA PRO A 434 -5.20 -24.22 -9.11
C PRO A 434 -3.78 -24.32 -9.67
N VAL A 435 -2.98 -23.24 -9.58
CA VAL A 435 -1.59 -23.22 -10.07
C VAL A 435 -0.60 -23.64 -8.99
N CYS A 436 -0.56 -22.93 -7.85
CA CYS A 436 0.46 -23.14 -6.80
C CYS A 436 -0.02 -23.92 -5.56
N ARG A 437 -1.29 -24.35 -5.52
CA ARG A 437 -1.92 -25.12 -4.42
C ARG A 437 -1.93 -24.44 -3.04
N VAL A 438 -1.59 -23.15 -2.96
CA VAL A 438 -1.76 -22.34 -1.75
C VAL A 438 -3.27 -22.12 -1.48
N PRO A 439 -3.77 -22.34 -0.25
CA PRO A 439 -5.17 -22.07 0.11
C PRO A 439 -5.57 -20.61 -0.19
N ILE A 440 -6.71 -20.38 -0.82
CA ILE A 440 -7.17 -19.04 -1.23
C ILE A 440 -7.74 -18.30 -0.01
N GLN A 441 -7.09 -17.21 0.38
CA GLN A 441 -7.50 -16.36 1.50
C GLN A 441 -8.14 -15.05 1.04
N THR A 442 -7.88 -14.61 -0.18
CA THR A 442 -8.42 -13.35 -0.72
C THR A 442 -8.60 -13.45 -2.24
N ARG A 443 -9.72 -12.92 -2.74
CA ARG A 443 -10.07 -12.85 -4.16
C ARG A 443 -10.24 -11.38 -4.55
N ILE A 444 -9.30 -10.86 -5.32
CA ILE A 444 -9.22 -9.44 -5.70
C ILE A 444 -9.83 -9.28 -7.10
N HIS A 445 -10.85 -8.43 -7.24
CA HIS A 445 -11.43 -8.12 -8.54
C HIS A 445 -10.57 -7.12 -9.32
N ARG A 446 -10.33 -7.39 -10.61
CA ARG A 446 -9.67 -6.49 -11.55
C ARG A 446 -10.68 -5.50 -12.10
N TYR A 447 -10.55 -4.22 -11.77
CA TYR A 447 -11.39 -3.18 -12.35
C TYR A 447 -10.97 -2.87 -13.80
N GLY A 448 -11.94 -2.84 -14.72
CA GLY A 448 -11.74 -2.35 -16.10
C GLY A 448 -11.23 -3.36 -17.14
N VAL A 449 -11.49 -4.66 -17.00
CA VAL A 449 -11.02 -5.74 -17.90
C VAL A 449 -11.79 -5.83 -19.23
#